data_AF-A0A0F9DR77-F1
#
_entry.id   AF-A0A0F9DR77-F1
#
_cell.length_a   1.000
_cell.length_b   1.000
_cell.length_c   1.000
_cell.angle_alpha   90.00
_cell.angle_beta   90.00
_cell.angle_gamma   90.00
#
_symmetry.space_group_name_H-M   'P 1'
#
loop_
_entity.id
_entity.type
_entity.pdbx_description
1 polymer ?
#
loop_
_entity_poly.entity_id
_entity_poly.type
_entity_poly.pdbx_seq_one_letter_code
_entity_poly.pdbx_strand_id
1 'polypeptide(L)'
;MLDQLSAKQINEWEAYDKLDPIGTWRADYRMAALSSLIMNGMIAWSGDKEEKKPTVPLDFMPDWGGDNEKEAPQQSVEDQKRVLRALVSGQKKRLEREKDLEETSKRTPIKLKKK
;
A
#
# COMPACT_ATOMS: atom_id res chain seq x y z
N MET A 1 -1.57 -46.53 2.15
CA MET A 1 -2.39 -45.86 3.17
C MET A 1 -3.78 -45.49 2.64
N LEU A 2 -3.91 -44.91 1.44
CA LEU A 2 -5.22 -44.57 0.87
C LEU A 2 -6.07 -45.79 0.42
N ASP A 3 -5.44 -46.91 0.09
CA ASP A 3 -6.10 -48.14 -0.42
C ASP A 3 -6.93 -48.90 0.64
N GLN A 4 -6.86 -48.48 1.91
CA GLN A 4 -7.61 -49.08 3.02
C GLN A 4 -8.85 -48.26 3.42
N LEU A 5 -9.05 -47.08 2.82
CA LEU A 5 -10.18 -46.21 3.11
C LEU A 5 -11.34 -46.52 2.16
N SER A 6 -12.50 -46.84 2.74
CA SER A 6 -13.75 -46.96 1.98
C SER A 6 -14.16 -45.61 1.40
N ALA A 7 -14.80 -45.61 0.22
CA ALA A 7 -15.32 -44.39 -0.42
C ALA A 7 -16.23 -43.57 0.52
N LYS A 8 -16.97 -44.25 1.40
CA LYS A 8 -17.79 -43.58 2.42
C LYS A 8 -16.93 -42.81 3.42
N GLN A 9 -15.83 -43.40 3.88
CA GLN A 9 -14.91 -42.76 4.81
C GLN A 9 -14.23 -41.57 4.14
N ILE A 10 -13.80 -41.69 2.87
CA ILE A 10 -13.21 -40.57 2.12
C ILE A 10 -14.19 -39.40 2.03
N ASN A 11 -15.48 -39.65 1.74
CA ASN A 11 -16.51 -38.62 1.75
C ASN A 11 -16.71 -37.99 3.13
N GLU A 12 -16.64 -38.77 4.20
CA GLU A 12 -16.73 -38.25 5.57
C GLU A 12 -15.53 -37.33 5.89
N TRP A 13 -14.32 -37.69 5.45
CA TRP A 13 -13.13 -36.84 5.58
C TRP A 13 -13.22 -35.56 4.74
N GLU A 14 -13.73 -35.63 3.51
CA GLU A 14 -13.95 -34.44 2.67
C GLU A 14 -15.03 -33.51 3.26
N ALA A 15 -16.11 -34.08 3.79
CA ALA A 15 -17.15 -33.32 4.49
C ALA A 15 -16.61 -32.69 5.78
N TYR A 16 -15.72 -33.38 6.48
CA TYR A 16 -15.06 -32.87 7.68
C TYR A 16 -14.13 -31.70 7.34
N ASP A 17 -13.33 -31.81 6.28
CA ASP A 17 -12.42 -30.74 5.82
C ASP A 17 -13.18 -29.47 5.39
N LYS A 18 -14.41 -29.60 4.88
CA LYS A 18 -15.28 -28.45 4.60
C LYS A 18 -15.78 -27.72 5.86
N LEU A 19 -15.93 -28.42 6.98
CA LEU A 19 -16.40 -27.86 8.26
C LEU A 19 -15.25 -27.35 9.13
N ASP A 20 -14.20 -28.13 9.21
CA ASP A 20 -12.97 -27.84 9.94
C ASP A 20 -11.78 -28.19 9.04
N PRO A 21 -11.34 -27.24 8.19
CA PRO A 21 -10.24 -27.51 7.28
C PRO A 21 -9.00 -27.88 8.07
N ILE A 22 -8.53 -29.09 7.82
CA ILE A 22 -7.41 -29.68 8.54
C ILE A 22 -6.14 -29.09 7.93
N GLY A 23 -5.54 -28.08 8.56
CA GLY A 23 -4.25 -27.58 8.10
C GLY A 23 -3.88 -26.16 8.51
N THR A 24 -2.81 -25.67 7.87
CA THR A 24 -2.19 -24.36 8.11
C THR A 24 -3.12 -23.20 7.77
N TRP A 25 -4.08 -23.39 6.85
CA TRP A 25 -5.00 -22.33 6.43
C TRP A 25 -5.77 -21.67 7.59
N ARG A 26 -6.22 -22.47 8.58
CA ARG A 26 -6.86 -21.92 9.80
C ARG A 26 -5.87 -21.15 10.67
N ALA A 27 -4.62 -21.60 10.75
CA ALA A 27 -3.58 -20.89 11.49
C ALA A 27 -3.22 -19.56 10.81
N ASP A 28 -3.10 -19.58 9.48
CA ASP A 28 -2.85 -18.42 8.64
C ASP A 28 -3.98 -17.40 8.79
N TYR A 29 -5.24 -17.84 8.75
CA TYR A 29 -6.40 -16.97 8.95
C TYR A 29 -6.42 -16.32 10.34
N ARG A 30 -6.06 -17.07 11.40
CA ARG A 30 -5.96 -16.52 12.75
C ARG A 30 -4.88 -15.46 12.85
N MET A 31 -3.71 -15.69 12.23
CA MET A 31 -2.64 -14.69 12.18
C MET A 31 -2.99 -13.48 11.33
N ALA A 32 -3.69 -13.69 10.22
CA ALA A 32 -4.19 -12.64 9.36
C ALA A 32 -5.22 -11.76 10.09
N ALA A 33 -6.10 -12.35 10.90
CA ALA A 33 -7.04 -11.62 11.74
C ALA A 33 -6.34 -10.77 12.80
N LEU A 34 -5.32 -11.31 13.46
CA LEU A 34 -4.50 -10.58 14.43
C LEU A 34 -3.75 -9.42 13.76
N SER A 35 -3.17 -9.64 12.59
CA SER A 35 -2.48 -8.61 11.81
C SER A 35 -3.42 -7.47 11.39
N SER A 36 -4.62 -7.81 10.92
CA SER A 36 -5.67 -6.85 10.58
C SER A 36 -6.12 -6.03 11.80
N LEU A 37 -6.24 -6.66 12.98
CA LEU A 37 -6.59 -5.96 14.21
C LEU A 37 -5.51 -4.94 14.59
N ILE A 38 -4.23 -5.36 14.57
CA ILE A 38 -3.10 -4.49 14.88
C ILE A 38 -3.05 -3.31 13.91
N MET A 39 -3.17 -3.56 12.61
CA MET A 39 -3.09 -2.51 11.59
C MET A 39 -4.24 -1.50 11.73
N ASN A 40 -5.47 -1.98 11.92
CA ASN A 40 -6.62 -1.11 12.16
C ASN A 40 -6.47 -0.31 13.46
N GLY A 41 -5.87 -0.90 14.51
CA GLY A 41 -5.51 -0.21 15.74
C GLY A 41 -4.49 0.91 15.51
N MET A 42 -3.45 0.66 14.70
CA MET A 42 -2.46 1.68 14.33
C MET A 42 -3.06 2.80 13.49
N ILE A 43 -3.91 2.49 12.50
CA ILE A 43 -4.64 3.48 11.70
C ILE A 43 -5.49 4.36 12.61
N ALA A 44 -6.21 3.75 13.57
CA ALA A 44 -7.03 4.48 14.53
C ALA A 44 -6.20 5.40 15.45
N TRP A 45 -4.99 4.96 15.84
CA TRP A 45 -4.07 5.73 16.67
C TRP A 45 -3.38 6.89 15.92
N SER A 46 -3.02 6.67 14.65
CA SER A 46 -2.32 7.66 13.80
C SER A 46 -3.18 8.87 13.43
N GLY A 47 -4.51 8.83 13.64
CA GLY A 47 -5.42 9.93 13.32
C GLY A 47 -5.84 10.02 11.85
N ASP A 48 -5.18 9.31 10.93
CA ASP A 48 -5.44 9.31 9.48
C ASP A 48 -6.66 8.45 9.07
N LYS A 49 -7.76 8.54 9.83
CA LYS A 49 -8.96 7.71 9.63
C LYS A 49 -9.67 7.98 8.29
N GLU A 50 -9.52 9.17 7.73
CA GLU A 50 -10.16 9.54 6.46
C GLU A 50 -9.35 9.12 5.23
N GLU A 51 -8.02 8.99 5.34
CA GLU A 51 -7.16 8.64 4.20
C GLU A 51 -6.86 7.14 4.10
N LYS A 52 -6.91 6.38 5.22
CA LYS A 52 -6.51 4.97 5.25
C LYS A 52 -7.71 4.05 5.38
N LYS A 53 -7.96 3.26 4.34
CA LYS A 53 -9.01 2.23 4.31
C LYS A 53 -8.75 1.18 5.40
N PRO A 54 -9.78 0.78 6.18
CA PRO A 54 -9.62 -0.31 7.15
C PRO A 54 -9.27 -1.61 6.41
N THR A 55 -8.33 -2.35 6.97
CA THR A 55 -7.88 -3.65 6.43
C THR A 55 -8.79 -4.76 6.92
N VAL A 56 -8.92 -5.82 6.12
CA VAL A 56 -9.69 -7.04 6.42
C VAL A 56 -8.71 -8.21 6.56
N PRO A 57 -9.00 -9.28 7.33
CA PRO A 57 -8.07 -10.41 7.50
C PRO A 57 -7.64 -11.04 6.17
N LEU A 58 -8.54 -11.13 5.19
CA LEU A 58 -8.24 -11.62 3.85
C LEU A 58 -7.10 -10.85 3.15
N ASP A 59 -6.85 -9.59 3.53
CA ASP A 59 -5.77 -8.78 2.97
C ASP A 59 -4.37 -9.28 3.36
N PHE A 60 -4.27 -10.08 4.42
CA PHE A 60 -3.02 -10.63 4.96
C PHE A 60 -2.88 -12.13 4.70
N MET A 61 -3.86 -12.73 4.00
CA MET A 61 -3.77 -14.13 3.59
C MET A 61 -2.84 -14.26 2.37
N PRO A 62 -1.93 -15.25 2.33
CA PRO A 62 -1.12 -15.50 1.15
C PRO A 62 -2.01 -15.92 -0.02
N ASP A 63 -1.88 -15.21 -1.14
CA ASP A 63 -2.55 -15.58 -2.39
C ASP A 63 -1.61 -16.40 -3.27
N TRP A 64 -1.69 -17.72 -3.12
CA TRP A 64 -0.88 -18.66 -3.90
C TRP A 64 -1.40 -18.86 -5.33
N GLY A 65 -2.66 -18.48 -5.61
CA GLY A 65 -3.32 -18.65 -6.90
C GLY A 65 -3.28 -17.41 -7.80
N GLY A 66 -3.05 -16.23 -7.22
CA GLY A 66 -3.06 -14.95 -7.95
C GLY A 66 -4.46 -14.46 -8.29
N ASP A 67 -5.51 -15.13 -7.79
CA ASP A 67 -6.91 -14.81 -8.09
C ASP A 67 -7.40 -13.56 -7.33
N ASN A 68 -6.65 -13.09 -6.32
CA ASN A 68 -6.94 -11.89 -5.55
C ASN A 68 -6.08 -10.70 -6.00
N GLU A 69 -5.89 -10.54 -7.31
CA GLU A 69 -5.40 -9.30 -7.88
C GLU A 69 -6.45 -8.21 -7.61
N LYS A 70 -6.39 -7.60 -6.42
CA LYS A 70 -7.21 -6.44 -6.08
C LYS A 70 -6.99 -5.42 -7.18
N GLU A 71 -8.04 -5.11 -7.92
CA GLU A 71 -8.02 -4.11 -8.98
C GLU A 71 -7.26 -2.89 -8.46
N ALA A 72 -6.05 -2.67 -8.97
CA ALA A 72 -5.25 -1.53 -8.56
C ALA A 72 -6.10 -0.28 -8.82
N PRO A 73 -6.22 0.64 -7.84
CA PRO A 73 -7.11 1.78 -7.98
C PRO A 73 -6.71 2.56 -9.24
N GLN A 74 -7.59 2.56 -10.24
CA GLN A 74 -7.34 3.28 -11.49
C GLN A 74 -7.29 4.77 -11.16
N GLN A 75 -6.14 5.39 -11.44
CA GLN A 75 -5.93 6.81 -11.15
C GLN A 75 -6.89 7.67 -11.99
N SER A 76 -7.58 8.61 -11.34
CA SER A 76 -8.47 9.53 -12.04
C SER A 76 -7.68 10.48 -12.96
N VAL A 77 -8.31 10.91 -14.07
CA VAL A 77 -7.71 11.88 -15.01
C VAL A 77 -7.43 13.22 -14.31
N GLU A 78 -8.22 13.58 -13.30
CA GLU A 78 -8.01 14.79 -12.50
C GLU A 78 -6.75 14.71 -11.64
N ASP A 79 -6.50 13.55 -11.01
CA ASP A 79 -5.29 13.31 -10.24
C ASP A 79 -4.05 13.34 -11.14
N GLN A 80 -4.13 12.78 -12.34
CA GLN A 80 -3.05 12.86 -13.32
C GLN A 80 -2.74 14.32 -13.69
N LYS A 81 -3.77 15.13 -13.98
CA LYS A 81 -3.59 16.56 -14.26
C LYS A 81 -2.98 17.30 -13.08
N ARG A 82 -3.37 16.97 -11.84
CA ARG A 82 -2.82 17.56 -10.62
C ARG A 82 -1.33 17.27 -10.49
N VAL A 83 -0.92 16.01 -10.67
CA VAL A 83 0.48 15.60 -10.62
C VAL A 83 1.31 16.29 -11.72
N LEU A 84 0.80 16.33 -12.95
CA LEU A 84 1.47 17.01 -14.06
C LEU A 84 1.65 18.51 -13.81
N ARG A 85 0.63 19.20 -13.29
CA ARG A 85 0.74 20.61 -12.92
C ARG A 85 1.76 20.85 -11.81
N ALA A 86 1.84 19.95 -10.83
CA ALA A 86 2.83 20.04 -9.76
C ALA A 86 4.28 19.87 -10.27
N LEU A 87 4.50 18.97 -11.23
CA LEU A 87 5.82 18.80 -11.86
C LEU A 87 6.24 20.04 -12.65
N VAL A 88 5.31 20.60 -13.45
CA VAL A 88 5.57 21.80 -14.26
C VAL A 88 5.87 23.01 -13.37
N SER A 89 5.10 23.23 -12.30
CA SER A 89 5.34 24.35 -11.38
C SER A 89 6.68 24.21 -10.63
N GLY A 90 7.08 22.98 -10.28
CA GLY A 90 8.39 22.69 -9.71
C GLY A 90 9.54 23.04 -10.65
N GLN A 91 9.44 22.71 -11.94
CA GLN A 91 10.44 23.06 -12.96
C GLN A 91 10.51 24.58 -13.17
N LYS A 92 9.38 25.27 -13.26
CA LYS A 92 9.35 26.73 -13.40
C LYS A 92 10.06 27.43 -12.25
N LYS A 93 9.79 27.02 -11.01
CA LYS A 93 10.44 27.55 -9.80
C LYS A 93 11.95 27.27 -9.74
N ARG A 94 12.41 26.20 -10.38
CA ARG A 94 13.84 25.89 -10.50
C ARG A 94 14.52 26.81 -11.52
N LEU A 95 13.91 27.01 -12.68
CA LEU A 95 14.40 27.92 -13.72
C LEU A 95 14.46 29.37 -13.23
N GLU A 96 13.46 29.82 -12.47
CA GLU A 96 13.47 31.16 -11.86
C GLU A 96 14.64 31.31 -10.88
N ARG A 97 14.88 30.32 -10.02
CA ARG A 97 16.05 30.34 -9.12
C ARG A 97 17.38 30.33 -9.86
N GLU A 98 17.50 29.57 -10.94
CA GLU A 98 18.73 29.54 -11.76
C GLU A 98 18.99 30.91 -12.42
N LYS A 99 17.94 31.58 -12.91
CA LYS A 99 18.03 32.96 -13.44
C LYS A 99 18.41 33.98 -12.37
N ASP A 100 17.82 33.90 -11.18
CA ASP A 100 18.16 34.79 -10.07
C ASP A 100 19.62 34.62 -9.62
N LEU A 101 20.14 33.39 -9.64
CA LEU A 101 21.53 33.08 -9.33
C LEU A 101 22.48 33.62 -10.40
N GLU A 102 22.13 33.52 -11.68
CA GLU A 102 22.91 34.12 -12.76
C GLU A 102 22.92 35.65 -12.68
N GLU A 103 21.78 36.29 -12.41
CA GLU A 103 21.69 37.74 -12.27
C GLU A 103 22.45 38.27 -11.06
N THR A 104 22.41 37.54 -9.93
CA THR A 104 23.19 37.91 -8.73
C THR A 104 24.68 37.71 -8.92
N SER A 105 25.12 36.72 -9.70
CA SER A 105 26.53 36.51 -10.05
C SER A 105 27.13 37.63 -10.91
N LYS A 106 26.30 38.30 -11.71
CA LYS A 106 26.71 39.42 -12.60
C LYS A 106 26.78 40.77 -11.87
N ARG A 107 26.32 40.87 -10.62
CA ARG A 107 26.35 42.12 -9.85
C ARG A 107 27.76 42.37 -9.31
N THR A 108 28.34 43.51 -9.64
CA THR A 108 29.62 43.95 -9.08
C THR A 108 29.54 44.06 -7.55
N PRO A 109 30.55 43.58 -6.80
CA PRO A 109 30.54 43.60 -5.35
C PRO A 109 30.49 45.05 -4.82
N ILE A 110 29.59 45.28 -3.86
CA ILE A 110 29.43 46.56 -3.18
C ILE A 110 30.73 46.86 -2.42
N LYS A 111 31.44 47.92 -2.84
CA LYS A 111 32.63 48.40 -2.11
C LYS A 111 32.18 49.01 -0.79
N LEU A 112 32.34 48.24 0.29
CA LEU A 112 32.18 48.73 1.67
C LEU A 112 33.20 49.84 1.91
N LYS A 113 32.74 51.09 2.05
CA LYS A 113 33.58 52.19 2.53
C LYS A 113 34.00 51.88 3.97
N LYS A 114 35.30 51.63 4.17
CA LYS A 114 35.89 51.60 5.51
C LYS A 114 35.78 53.01 6.12
N LYS A 115 35.26 53.07 7.35
CA LYS A 115 35.18 54.27 8.18
C LYS A 115 36.56 54.86 8.43
#